data_AF-A0A5P9ETP4-F1
#
_entry.id   AF-A0A5P9ETP4-F1
#
_cell.length_a   1.000
_cell.length_b   1.000
_cell.length_c   1.000
_cell.angle_alpha   90.00
_cell.angle_beta   90.00
_cell.angle_gamma   90.00
#
_symmetry.space_group_name_H-M   'P 1'
#
loop_
_entity.id
_entity.type
_entity.pdbx_description
1 polymer ?
#
loop_
_entity_poly.entity_id
_entity_poly.type
_entity_poly.pdbx_seq_one_letter_code
_entity_poly.pdbx_strand_id
1 'polypeptide(L)'
;MNDFIVDVTAENAQQVLIEESMNRPVLVDFWADWCEPCKQLMPVLEKLANEYAGQFLLAKVNADTEQMIAGQLGVRSLPTVMLLKEGQPVDGFAGAQPESQIREMLDKYLPKPWDIKLQQAQALIGEGKVDEALPLLRQAYTESSERVDIAKQLAALLLDQNRAQEAETVLGKILLADQDAEYQRLMAQLELKQKAADTPEIQALQKALEQNPQDYDSAYKLAVQYSQANRHQEALELLLDILRKDMNFADGAAKQAFLDIVKSLGAGDPIATQYQRKLMTLLF
;
A
#
# COMPACT_ATOMS: atom_id res chain seq x y z
N MET A 1 -6.23 30.73 4.38
CA MET A 1 -6.88 30.17 3.18
C MET A 1 -6.98 28.68 3.43
N ASN A 2 -8.16 28.11 3.23
CA ASN A 2 -8.34 26.68 3.42
C ASN A 2 -8.01 26.02 2.08
N ASP A 3 -6.98 25.17 2.01
CA ASP A 3 -6.46 24.63 0.73
C ASP A 3 -7.44 23.67 0.02
N PHE A 4 -8.60 23.42 0.64
CA PHE A 4 -9.60 22.42 0.24
C PHE A 4 -11.02 22.99 0.08
N ILE A 5 -11.21 24.30 0.27
CA ILE A 5 -12.51 24.97 0.12
C ILE A 5 -12.30 26.28 -0.65
N VAL A 6 -12.98 26.43 -1.78
CA VAL A 6 -12.81 27.59 -2.67
C VAL A 6 -14.17 28.11 -3.12
N ASP A 7 -14.35 29.42 -3.04
CA ASP A 7 -15.47 30.09 -3.72
C ASP A 7 -15.14 30.26 -5.20
N VAL A 8 -16.04 29.76 -6.04
CA VAL A 8 -15.90 29.78 -7.49
C VAL A 8 -16.47 31.07 -8.05
N THR A 9 -15.71 31.69 -8.94
CA THR A 9 -16.11 32.86 -9.72
C THR A 9 -15.86 32.60 -11.20
N ALA A 10 -16.42 33.43 -12.07
CA ALA A 10 -16.15 33.36 -13.50
C ALA A 10 -14.64 33.38 -13.85
N GLU A 11 -13.79 34.06 -13.06
CA GLU A 11 -12.35 34.12 -13.30
C GLU A 11 -11.60 32.83 -12.98
N ASN A 12 -12.03 32.08 -11.96
CA ASN A 12 -11.32 30.87 -11.49
C ASN A 12 -12.01 29.56 -11.88
N ALA A 13 -13.22 29.61 -12.44
CA ALA A 13 -14.05 28.42 -12.70
C ALA A 13 -13.34 27.35 -13.54
N GLN A 14 -12.61 27.74 -14.59
CA GLN A 14 -11.88 26.77 -15.41
C GLN A 14 -10.81 26.03 -14.60
N GLN A 15 -10.00 26.77 -13.83
CA GLN A 15 -8.95 26.20 -12.99
C GLN A 15 -9.56 25.29 -11.90
N VAL A 16 -10.57 25.79 -11.19
CA VAL A 16 -11.15 25.12 -10.01
C VAL A 16 -12.04 23.94 -10.38
N LEU A 17 -12.84 24.04 -11.44
CA LEU A 17 -13.82 23.01 -11.79
C LEU A 17 -13.26 21.97 -12.76
N ILE A 18 -12.38 22.37 -13.68
CA ILE A 18 -11.86 21.48 -14.72
C ILE A 18 -10.45 21.02 -14.38
N GLU A 19 -9.50 21.93 -14.22
CA GLU A 19 -8.08 21.57 -14.05
C GLU A 19 -7.84 20.82 -12.72
N GLU A 20 -8.40 21.30 -11.61
CA GLU A 20 -8.32 20.59 -10.33
C GLU A 20 -8.99 19.20 -10.39
N SER A 21 -10.08 19.06 -11.15
CA SER A 21 -10.80 17.78 -11.29
C SER A 21 -10.00 16.69 -12.01
N MET A 22 -8.93 17.05 -12.71
CA MET A 22 -7.97 16.12 -13.31
C MET A 22 -7.03 15.51 -12.25
N ASN A 23 -6.86 16.18 -11.10
CA ASN A 23 -5.94 15.75 -10.05
C ASN A 23 -6.68 15.08 -8.88
N ARG A 24 -7.85 15.61 -8.50
CA ARG A 24 -8.68 15.11 -7.41
C ARG A 24 -10.16 15.39 -7.67
N PRO A 25 -11.11 14.64 -7.10
CA PRO A 25 -12.53 14.97 -7.23
C PRO A 25 -12.85 16.38 -6.74
N VAL A 26 -13.71 17.11 -7.47
CA VAL A 26 -14.20 18.44 -7.10
C VAL A 26 -15.69 18.36 -6.79
N LEU A 27 -16.05 18.58 -5.53
CA LEU A 27 -17.42 18.61 -5.06
C LEU A 27 -17.94 20.05 -5.14
N VAL A 28 -18.82 20.31 -6.09
CA VAL A 28 -19.39 21.63 -6.36
C VAL A 28 -20.70 21.80 -5.60
N ASP A 29 -20.78 22.76 -4.69
CA ASP A 29 -22.00 23.15 -3.95
C ASP A 29 -22.61 24.41 -4.57
N PHE A 30 -23.76 24.26 -5.24
CA PHE A 30 -24.53 25.37 -5.75
C PHE A 30 -25.51 25.87 -4.69
N TRP A 31 -25.32 27.12 -4.26
CA TRP A 31 -26.05 27.72 -3.14
C TRP A 31 -26.52 29.15 -3.45
N ALA A 32 -27.35 29.71 -2.57
CA ALA A 32 -27.74 31.13 -2.56
C ALA A 32 -28.11 31.58 -1.14
N ASP A 33 -28.03 32.88 -0.84
CA ASP A 33 -28.25 33.42 0.53
C ASP A 33 -29.67 33.17 1.06
N TRP A 34 -30.66 33.18 0.15
CA TRP A 34 -32.06 32.95 0.46
C TRP A 34 -32.40 31.45 0.64
N CYS A 35 -31.49 30.55 0.28
CA CYS A 35 -31.71 29.12 0.35
C CYS A 35 -31.48 28.57 1.77
N GLU A 36 -32.57 28.41 2.52
CA GLU A 36 -32.48 27.89 3.89
C GLU A 36 -31.90 26.47 3.99
N PRO A 37 -32.24 25.50 3.11
CA PRO A 37 -31.60 24.18 3.14
C PRO A 37 -30.09 24.23 2.85
N CYS A 38 -29.62 25.22 2.07
CA CYS A 38 -28.20 25.41 1.81
C CYS A 38 -27.42 25.74 3.10
N LYS A 39 -28.01 26.54 4.00
CA LYS A 39 -27.40 26.88 5.30
C LYS A 39 -27.23 25.67 6.23
N GLN A 40 -28.05 24.62 6.05
CA GLN A 40 -27.91 23.36 6.78
C GLN A 40 -26.85 22.45 6.16
N LEU A 41 -26.77 22.42 4.83
CA LEU A 41 -25.86 21.55 4.09
C LEU A 41 -24.41 22.05 4.11
N MET A 42 -24.21 23.36 3.96
CA MET A 42 -22.87 23.95 3.81
C MET A 42 -21.93 23.62 4.98
N PRO A 43 -22.32 23.71 6.27
CA PRO A 43 -21.44 23.31 7.38
C PRO A 43 -21.05 21.83 7.35
N VAL A 44 -21.93 20.95 6.83
CA VAL A 44 -21.62 19.52 6.68
C VAL A 44 -20.57 19.33 5.59
N LEU A 45 -20.71 19.99 4.44
CA LEU A 45 -19.73 19.91 3.35
C LEU A 45 -18.38 20.48 3.76
N GLU A 46 -18.36 21.64 4.44
CA GLU A 46 -17.13 22.24 4.95
C GLU A 46 -16.44 21.35 6.00
N LYS A 47 -17.21 20.73 6.90
CA LYS A 47 -16.68 19.74 7.86
C LYS A 47 -16.00 18.57 7.12
N LEU A 48 -16.66 18.00 6.11
CA LEU A 48 -16.11 16.87 5.35
C LEU A 48 -14.86 17.29 4.58
N ALA A 49 -14.85 18.46 3.93
CA ALA A 49 -13.68 18.95 3.20
C ALA A 49 -12.44 19.08 4.11
N ASN A 50 -12.64 19.52 5.36
CA ASN A 50 -11.58 19.58 6.36
C ASN A 50 -11.14 18.18 6.83
N GLU A 51 -12.09 17.27 7.09
CA GLU A 51 -11.81 15.91 7.57
C GLU A 51 -11.04 15.07 6.56
N TYR A 52 -11.43 15.15 5.27
CA TYR A 52 -10.78 14.42 4.19
C TYR A 52 -9.48 15.08 3.71
N ALA A 53 -9.13 16.25 4.26
CA ALA A 53 -7.81 16.89 4.16
C ALA A 53 -7.21 16.87 2.74
N GLY A 54 -8.00 17.28 1.74
CA GLY A 54 -7.56 17.44 0.36
C GLY A 54 -7.76 16.25 -0.57
N GLN A 55 -8.34 15.14 -0.10
CA GLN A 55 -8.77 14.04 -0.97
C GLN A 55 -9.83 14.46 -1.99
N PHE A 56 -10.58 15.53 -1.73
CA PHE A 56 -11.41 16.25 -2.69
C PHE A 56 -11.33 17.76 -2.43
N LEU A 57 -11.77 18.56 -3.41
CA LEU A 57 -11.93 20.01 -3.28
C LEU A 57 -13.41 20.35 -3.14
N LEU A 58 -13.79 21.16 -2.14
CA LEU A 58 -15.13 21.76 -2.06
C LEU A 58 -15.16 23.09 -2.81
N ALA A 59 -15.92 23.16 -3.88
CA ALA A 59 -16.08 24.33 -4.74
C ALA A 59 -17.46 24.95 -4.53
N LYS A 60 -17.54 26.13 -3.93
CA LYS A 60 -18.80 26.80 -3.61
C LYS A 60 -19.17 27.76 -4.73
N VAL A 61 -20.32 27.55 -5.36
CA VAL A 61 -20.83 28.41 -6.44
C VAL A 61 -22.10 29.09 -5.98
N ASN A 62 -22.07 30.42 -5.83
CA ASN A 62 -23.29 31.18 -5.59
C ASN A 62 -24.08 31.30 -6.91
N ALA A 63 -25.25 30.67 -6.98
CA ALA A 63 -26.06 30.60 -8.20
C ALA A 63 -26.72 31.95 -8.57
N ASP A 64 -26.85 32.90 -7.63
CA ASP A 64 -27.40 34.23 -7.91
C ASP A 64 -26.36 35.10 -8.65
N THR A 65 -25.08 35.00 -8.27
CA THR A 65 -23.99 35.78 -8.87
C THR A 65 -23.36 35.06 -10.07
N GLU A 66 -23.21 33.74 -10.02
CA GLU A 66 -22.57 32.92 -11.05
C GLU A 66 -23.58 32.14 -11.92
N GLN A 67 -24.61 32.85 -12.39
CA GLN A 67 -25.73 32.26 -13.13
C GLN A 67 -25.30 31.49 -14.38
N MET A 68 -24.27 31.98 -15.09
CA MET A 68 -23.77 31.33 -16.29
C MET A 68 -23.16 29.96 -15.98
N ILE A 69 -22.39 29.86 -14.89
CA ILE A 69 -21.78 28.60 -14.43
C ILE A 69 -22.89 27.61 -14.03
N ALA A 70 -23.85 28.06 -13.23
CA ALA A 70 -24.97 27.23 -12.78
C ALA A 70 -25.81 26.73 -13.96
N GLY A 71 -26.06 27.60 -14.95
CA GLY A 71 -26.80 27.27 -16.16
C GLY A 71 -26.07 26.27 -17.06
N GLN A 72 -24.74 26.44 -17.25
CA GLN A 72 -23.92 25.52 -18.05
C GLN A 72 -23.87 24.11 -17.46
N LEU A 73 -23.83 23.99 -16.13
CA LEU A 73 -23.85 22.72 -15.43
C LEU A 73 -25.28 22.18 -15.22
N GLY A 74 -26.30 22.89 -15.71
CA GLY A 74 -27.68 22.42 -15.73
C GLY A 74 -28.37 22.42 -14.37
N VAL A 75 -27.98 23.30 -13.46
CA VAL A 75 -28.58 23.46 -12.13
C VAL A 75 -30.03 23.96 -12.27
N ARG A 76 -30.99 23.23 -11.67
CA ARG A 76 -32.43 23.54 -11.74
C ARG A 76 -33.07 23.89 -10.41
N SER A 77 -32.40 23.61 -9.30
CA SER A 77 -32.88 23.81 -7.94
C SER A 77 -31.70 24.00 -6.98
N LEU A 78 -31.93 24.64 -5.84
CA LEU A 78 -30.93 24.82 -4.80
C LEU A 78 -31.36 24.13 -3.49
N PRO A 79 -30.40 23.56 -2.72
CA PRO A 79 -29.02 23.30 -3.11
C PRO A 79 -28.96 22.21 -4.18
N THR A 80 -27.93 22.27 -5.03
CA THR A 80 -27.52 21.13 -5.87
C THR A 80 -26.04 20.91 -5.62
N VAL A 81 -25.64 19.67 -5.41
CA VAL A 81 -24.24 19.27 -5.28
C VAL A 81 -23.88 18.39 -6.46
N MET A 82 -22.75 18.67 -7.10
CA MET A 82 -22.23 17.87 -8.22
C MET A 82 -20.80 17.44 -7.92
N LEU A 83 -20.46 16.20 -8.24
CA LEU A 83 -19.09 15.72 -8.19
C LEU A 83 -18.50 15.73 -9.59
N LEU A 84 -17.44 16.51 -9.77
CA LEU A 84 -16.66 16.54 -11.00
C LEU A 84 -15.40 15.68 -10.83
N LYS A 85 -15.09 14.87 -11.85
CA LYS A 85 -13.85 14.11 -11.97
C LYS A 85 -13.45 14.06 -13.43
N GLU A 86 -12.17 14.27 -13.73
CA GLU A 86 -11.62 14.28 -15.09
C GLU A 86 -12.39 15.23 -16.04
N GLY A 87 -12.77 16.39 -15.51
CA GLY A 87 -13.49 17.44 -16.25
C GLY A 87 -14.97 17.15 -16.52
N GLN A 88 -15.55 16.09 -15.95
CA GLN A 88 -16.93 15.68 -16.19
C GLN A 88 -17.72 15.51 -14.88
N PRO A 89 -19.04 15.81 -14.86
CA PRO A 89 -19.92 15.40 -13.77
C PRO A 89 -20.08 13.88 -13.73
N VAL A 90 -19.71 13.26 -12.60
CA VAL A 90 -19.77 11.80 -12.42
C VAL A 90 -20.84 11.35 -11.42
N ASP A 91 -21.23 12.23 -10.50
CA ASP A 91 -22.31 11.99 -9.52
C ASP A 91 -22.87 13.32 -9.01
N GLY A 92 -23.93 13.27 -8.21
CA GLY A 92 -24.47 14.45 -7.55
C GLY A 92 -25.86 14.21 -6.96
N PHE A 93 -26.36 15.22 -6.23
CA PHE A 93 -27.68 15.19 -5.63
C PHE A 93 -28.29 16.60 -5.56
N ALA A 94 -29.62 16.64 -5.52
CA ALA A 94 -30.37 17.86 -5.24
C ALA A 94 -30.99 17.82 -3.84
N GLY A 95 -31.09 18.98 -3.20
CA GLY A 95 -31.59 19.12 -1.84
C GLY A 95 -30.54 18.78 -0.76
N ALA A 96 -30.86 19.10 0.49
CA ALA A 96 -30.00 18.76 1.63
C ALA A 96 -30.07 17.25 1.93
N GLN A 97 -28.91 16.61 2.08
CA GLN A 97 -28.77 15.18 2.38
C GLN A 97 -28.09 14.97 3.75
N PRO A 98 -28.36 13.84 4.44
CA PRO A 98 -27.63 13.47 5.65
C PRO A 98 -26.14 13.24 5.36
N GLU A 99 -25.27 13.57 6.33
CA GLU A 99 -23.80 13.38 6.22
C GLU A 99 -23.42 11.96 5.78
N SER A 100 -24.14 10.93 6.25
CA SER A 100 -23.87 9.53 5.91
C SER A 100 -24.03 9.24 4.41
N GLN A 101 -25.04 9.83 3.76
CA GLN A 101 -25.24 9.64 2.32
C GLN A 101 -24.19 10.38 1.49
N ILE A 102 -23.77 11.56 1.96
CA ILE A 102 -22.71 12.34 1.31
C ILE A 102 -21.39 11.54 1.36
N ARG A 103 -21.06 10.95 2.52
CA ARG A 103 -19.89 10.07 2.66
C ARG A 103 -19.97 8.85 1.75
N GLU A 104 -21.11 8.16 1.72
CA GLU A 104 -21.30 7.00 0.84
C GLU A 104 -21.11 7.35 -0.63
N MET A 105 -21.59 8.52 -1.07
CA MET A 105 -21.33 9.02 -2.42
C MET A 105 -19.84 9.30 -2.64
N LEU A 106 -19.20 10.05 -1.74
CA LEU A 106 -17.77 10.41 -1.85
C LEU A 106 -16.88 9.16 -1.88
N ASP A 107 -17.14 8.16 -1.02
CA ASP A 107 -16.33 6.94 -0.89
C ASP A 107 -16.24 6.13 -2.20
N LYS A 108 -17.17 6.32 -3.15
CA LYS A 108 -17.11 5.70 -4.48
C LYS A 108 -16.02 6.29 -5.37
N TYR A 109 -15.65 7.56 -5.13
CA TYR A 109 -14.77 8.33 -6.01
C TYR A 109 -13.46 8.76 -5.34
N LEU A 110 -13.43 8.79 -4.01
CA LEU A 110 -12.24 9.10 -3.23
C LEU A 110 -11.21 7.96 -3.32
N PRO A 111 -9.90 8.29 -3.24
CA PRO A 111 -8.85 7.30 -3.11
C PRO A 111 -9.12 6.38 -1.92
N LYS A 112 -8.91 5.08 -2.09
CA LYS A 112 -9.05 4.15 -0.98
C LYS A 112 -7.86 4.29 -0.03
N PRO A 113 -7.98 3.86 1.24
CA PRO A 113 -6.87 3.98 2.21
C PRO A 113 -5.55 3.37 1.73
N TRP A 114 -5.62 2.28 0.95
CA TRP A 114 -4.44 1.65 0.35
C TRP A 114 -3.87 2.46 -0.83
N ASP A 115 -4.66 3.24 -1.56
CA ASP A 115 -4.16 4.12 -2.62
C ASP A 115 -3.31 5.25 -2.04
N ILE A 116 -3.73 5.80 -0.90
CA ILE A 116 -2.96 6.82 -0.17
C ILE A 116 -1.63 6.23 0.30
N LYS A 117 -1.65 5.03 0.90
CA LYS A 117 -0.43 4.33 1.33
C LYS A 117 0.49 4.00 0.15
N LEU A 118 -0.08 3.58 -0.97
CA LEU A 118 0.66 3.30 -2.20
C LEU A 118 1.38 4.56 -2.69
N GLN A 119 0.69 5.69 -2.76
CA GLN A 119 1.28 6.97 -3.18
C GLN A 119 2.40 7.43 -2.24
N GLN A 120 2.20 7.29 -0.92
CA GLN A 120 3.23 7.60 0.07
C GLN A 120 4.45 6.70 -0.09
N ALA A 121 4.24 5.39 -0.27
CA ALA A 121 5.33 4.45 -0.52
C ALA A 121 6.10 4.79 -1.80
N GLN A 122 5.41 5.15 -2.88
CA GLN A 122 6.03 5.59 -4.14
C GLN A 122 6.89 6.84 -3.97
N ALA A 123 6.40 7.85 -3.22
CA ALA A 123 7.18 9.05 -2.92
C ALA A 123 8.45 8.73 -2.14
N LEU A 124 8.34 7.89 -1.10
CA LEU A 124 9.49 7.44 -0.30
C LEU A 124 10.50 6.64 -1.12
N ILE A 125 10.04 5.79 -2.05
CA ILE A 125 10.92 5.07 -3.00
C ILE A 125 11.67 6.07 -3.88
N GLY A 126 10.99 7.10 -4.39
CA GLY A 126 11.61 8.18 -5.18
C GLY A 126 12.68 8.97 -4.39
N GLU A 127 12.52 9.07 -3.07
CA GLU A 127 13.50 9.66 -2.15
C GLU A 127 14.60 8.68 -1.68
N GLY A 128 14.53 7.41 -2.09
CA GLY A 128 15.45 6.36 -1.65
C GLY A 128 15.20 5.83 -0.22
N LYS A 129 14.10 6.22 0.43
CA LYS A 129 13.72 5.81 1.79
C LYS A 129 12.98 4.47 1.79
N VAL A 130 13.67 3.42 1.35
CA VAL A 130 13.05 2.10 1.14
C VAL A 130 12.53 1.47 2.45
N ASP A 131 13.24 1.67 3.56
CA ASP A 131 12.85 1.13 4.88
C ASP A 131 11.51 1.70 5.38
N GLU A 132 11.19 2.94 5.00
CA GLU A 132 9.90 3.59 5.32
C GLU A 132 8.81 3.20 4.30
N ALA A 133 9.18 2.99 3.04
CA ALA A 133 8.24 2.64 1.98
C ALA A 133 7.70 1.22 2.09
N LEU A 134 8.57 0.24 2.39
CA LEU A 134 8.22 -1.18 2.42
C LEU A 134 7.05 -1.51 3.37
N PRO A 135 6.99 -1.03 4.64
CA PRO A 135 5.85 -1.31 5.51
C PRO A 135 4.54 -0.72 4.99
N LEU A 136 4.56 0.48 4.39
CA LEU A 136 3.38 1.10 3.80
C LEU A 136 2.86 0.27 2.62
N LEU A 137 3.76 -0.22 1.76
CA LEU A 137 3.42 -1.03 0.60
C LEU A 137 2.83 -2.39 1.00
N ARG A 138 3.34 -3.01 2.08
CA ARG A 138 2.75 -4.24 2.64
C ARG A 138 1.35 -4.02 3.22
N GLN A 139 1.15 -2.89 3.91
CA GLN A 139 -0.17 -2.52 4.43
C GLN A 139 -1.15 -2.28 3.28
N ALA A 140 -0.74 -1.50 2.26
CA ALA A 140 -1.53 -1.27 1.06
C ALA A 140 -1.90 -2.59 0.36
N TYR A 141 -0.94 -3.51 0.21
CA TYR A 141 -1.16 -4.83 -0.37
C TYR A 141 -2.20 -5.63 0.43
N THR A 142 -2.07 -5.67 1.75
CA THR A 142 -3.00 -6.42 2.61
C THR A 142 -4.40 -5.80 2.63
N GLU A 143 -4.50 -4.48 2.81
CA GLU A 143 -5.78 -3.77 2.92
C GLU A 143 -6.55 -3.75 1.59
N SER A 144 -5.83 -3.72 0.46
CA SER A 144 -6.42 -3.78 -0.87
C SER A 144 -6.89 -5.18 -1.28
N SER A 145 -6.84 -6.16 -0.36
CA SER A 145 -7.09 -7.57 -0.66
C SER A 145 -6.18 -8.10 -1.77
N GLU A 146 -4.90 -7.76 -1.67
CA GLU A 146 -3.82 -8.26 -2.55
C GLU A 146 -3.94 -7.76 -4.01
N ARG A 147 -4.31 -6.49 -4.19
CA ARG A 147 -4.48 -5.88 -5.53
C ARG A 147 -3.20 -6.00 -6.37
N VAL A 148 -3.36 -6.38 -7.63
CA VAL A 148 -2.27 -6.85 -8.49
C VAL A 148 -1.19 -5.81 -8.83
N ASP A 149 -1.57 -4.55 -9.02
CA ASP A 149 -0.63 -3.44 -9.23
C ASP A 149 0.23 -3.19 -7.99
N ILE A 150 -0.36 -3.28 -6.79
CA ILE A 150 0.38 -3.15 -5.52
C ILE A 150 1.27 -4.37 -5.33
N ALA A 151 0.79 -5.58 -5.70
CA ALA A 151 1.57 -6.81 -5.66
C ALA A 151 2.85 -6.71 -6.49
N LYS A 152 2.75 -6.21 -7.73
CA LYS A 152 3.91 -6.01 -8.63
C LYS A 152 4.90 -5.00 -8.07
N GLN A 153 4.43 -3.87 -7.55
CA GLN A 153 5.29 -2.87 -6.92
C GLN A 153 5.97 -3.40 -5.66
N LEU A 154 5.24 -4.14 -4.82
CA LEU A 154 5.80 -4.79 -3.64
C LEU A 154 6.86 -5.81 -4.02
N ALA A 155 6.57 -6.66 -5.01
CA ALA A 155 7.54 -7.64 -5.51
C ALA A 155 8.80 -6.97 -6.08
N ALA A 156 8.66 -5.90 -6.86
CA ALA A 156 9.79 -5.13 -7.39
C ALA A 156 10.70 -4.63 -6.26
N LEU A 157 10.12 -3.95 -5.26
CA LEU A 157 10.86 -3.42 -4.12
C LEU A 157 11.55 -4.54 -3.31
N LEU A 158 10.86 -5.67 -3.11
CA LEU A 158 11.42 -6.83 -2.42
C LEU A 158 12.62 -7.42 -3.19
N LEU A 159 12.51 -7.56 -4.51
CA LEU A 159 13.61 -8.05 -5.35
C LEU A 159 14.83 -7.12 -5.26
N ASP A 160 14.62 -5.81 -5.30
CA ASP A 160 15.69 -4.81 -5.17
C ASP A 160 16.39 -4.89 -3.80
N GLN A 161 15.63 -5.22 -2.74
CA GLN A 161 16.14 -5.46 -1.40
C GLN A 161 16.71 -6.87 -1.18
N ASN A 162 16.90 -7.67 -2.25
CA ASN A 162 17.34 -9.06 -2.20
C ASN A 162 16.43 -10.01 -1.38
N ARG A 163 15.16 -9.64 -1.17
CA ARG A 163 14.14 -10.42 -0.45
C ARG A 163 13.37 -11.32 -1.43
N ALA A 164 14.11 -12.16 -2.16
CA ALA A 164 13.58 -12.96 -3.27
C ALA A 164 12.42 -13.89 -2.86
N GLN A 165 12.53 -14.55 -1.70
CA GLN A 165 11.51 -15.48 -1.21
C GLN A 165 10.16 -14.82 -0.90
N GLU A 166 10.19 -13.58 -0.42
CA GLU A 166 8.95 -12.82 -0.20
C GLU A 166 8.37 -12.32 -1.51
N ALA A 167 9.22 -11.87 -2.44
CA ALA A 167 8.78 -11.50 -3.77
C ALA A 167 8.10 -12.69 -4.49
N GLU A 168 8.67 -13.90 -4.37
CA GLU A 168 8.07 -15.14 -4.87
C GLU A 168 6.68 -15.40 -4.28
N THR A 169 6.53 -15.21 -2.96
CA THR A 169 5.23 -15.38 -2.28
C THR A 169 4.17 -14.41 -2.81
N VAL A 170 4.56 -13.15 -3.06
CA VAL A 170 3.65 -12.13 -3.60
C VAL A 170 3.32 -12.41 -5.07
N LEU A 171 4.32 -12.68 -5.91
CA LEU A 171 4.15 -12.96 -7.33
C LEU A 171 3.35 -14.26 -7.58
N GLY A 172 3.54 -15.28 -6.75
CA GLY A 172 2.83 -16.56 -6.84
C GLY A 172 1.31 -16.46 -6.61
N LYS A 173 0.84 -15.35 -6.02
CA LYS A 173 -0.60 -15.08 -5.80
C LYS A 173 -1.27 -14.36 -6.97
N ILE A 174 -0.50 -13.84 -7.92
CA ILE A 174 -1.03 -13.12 -9.08
C ILE A 174 -1.71 -14.11 -10.03
N LEU A 175 -3.00 -13.86 -10.30
CA LEU A 175 -3.83 -14.68 -11.16
C LEU A 175 -3.33 -14.66 -12.61
N LEU A 176 -3.53 -15.77 -13.33
CA LEU A 176 -3.09 -15.93 -14.72
C LEU A 176 -3.58 -14.80 -15.65
N ALA A 177 -4.77 -14.27 -15.39
CA ALA A 177 -5.36 -13.17 -16.18
C ALA A 177 -4.54 -11.86 -16.09
N ASP A 178 -3.78 -11.68 -15.01
CA ASP A 178 -3.03 -10.45 -14.71
C ASP A 178 -1.52 -10.59 -14.93
N GLN A 179 -1.07 -11.73 -15.47
CA GLN A 179 0.34 -12.05 -15.75
C GLN A 179 0.84 -11.42 -17.06
N ASP A 180 0.86 -10.09 -17.08
CA ASP A 180 1.34 -9.27 -18.19
C ASP A 180 2.89 -9.21 -18.30
N ALA A 181 3.39 -8.38 -19.22
CA ALA A 181 4.81 -8.20 -19.45
C ALA A 181 5.60 -7.73 -18.20
N GLU A 182 4.97 -6.92 -17.32
CA GLU A 182 5.61 -6.50 -16.08
C GLU A 182 5.78 -7.67 -15.11
N TYR A 183 4.74 -8.50 -14.96
CA TYR A 183 4.83 -9.74 -14.19
C TYR A 183 5.95 -10.65 -14.70
N GLN A 184 6.02 -10.88 -16.02
CA GLN A 184 7.06 -11.74 -16.61
C GLN A 184 8.47 -11.20 -16.37
N ARG A 185 8.65 -9.87 -16.43
CA ARG A 185 9.93 -9.22 -16.08
C ARG A 185 10.32 -9.49 -14.62
N LEU A 186 9.38 -9.34 -13.69
CA LEU A 186 9.63 -9.59 -12.26
C LEU A 186 9.92 -11.07 -11.99
N MET A 187 9.22 -12.00 -12.65
CA MET A 187 9.50 -13.43 -12.57
C MET A 187 10.90 -13.78 -13.10
N ALA A 188 11.32 -13.20 -14.22
CA ALA A 188 12.67 -13.40 -14.74
C ALA A 188 13.75 -12.84 -13.78
N GLN A 189 13.51 -11.68 -13.18
CA GLN A 189 14.41 -11.11 -12.16
C GLN A 189 14.48 -12.00 -10.90
N LEU A 190 13.34 -12.54 -10.46
CA LEU A 190 13.26 -13.50 -9.36
C LEU A 190 14.07 -14.76 -9.68
N GLU A 191 13.87 -15.35 -10.86
CA GLU A 191 14.57 -16.57 -11.28
C GLU A 191 16.09 -16.36 -11.33
N LEU A 192 16.55 -15.22 -11.85
CA LEU A 192 17.97 -14.87 -11.86
C LEU A 192 18.54 -14.73 -10.45
N LYS A 193 17.81 -14.09 -9.53
CA LYS A 193 18.22 -13.96 -8.13
C LYS A 193 18.23 -15.29 -7.39
N GLN A 194 17.23 -16.14 -7.59
CA GLN A 194 17.17 -17.49 -7.03
C GLN A 194 18.35 -18.33 -7.52
N LYS A 195 18.63 -18.33 -8.83
CA LYS A 195 19.80 -19.04 -9.39
C LYS A 195 21.12 -18.52 -8.83
N ALA A 196 21.26 -17.21 -8.65
CA ALA A 196 22.47 -16.63 -8.05
C ALA A 196 22.64 -17.02 -6.57
N ALA A 197 21.53 -17.21 -5.85
CA ALA A 197 21.50 -17.61 -4.45
C ALA A 197 21.60 -19.13 -4.23
N ASP A 198 21.59 -19.94 -5.30
CA ASP A 198 21.59 -21.40 -5.24
C ASP A 198 22.95 -21.96 -5.69
N THR A 199 23.96 -21.79 -4.82
CA THR A 199 25.34 -22.19 -5.13
C THR A 199 25.52 -23.72 -5.14
N PRO A 200 26.57 -24.25 -5.80
CA PRO A 200 26.86 -25.68 -5.76
C PRO A 200 27.01 -26.24 -4.34
N GLU A 201 27.54 -25.45 -3.40
CA GLU A 201 27.66 -25.81 -1.99
C GLU A 201 26.29 -25.94 -1.32
N ILE A 202 25.38 -24.99 -1.58
CA ILE A 202 24.00 -25.05 -1.10
C ILE A 202 23.30 -26.30 -1.63
N GLN A 203 23.40 -26.56 -2.94
CA GLN A 203 22.78 -27.73 -3.57
C GLN A 203 23.32 -29.05 -2.98
N ALA A 204 24.63 -29.13 -2.72
CA ALA A 204 25.24 -30.30 -2.11
C ALA A 204 24.72 -30.53 -0.68
N LEU A 205 24.59 -29.48 0.12
CA LEU A 205 24.08 -29.53 1.50
C LEU A 205 22.57 -29.87 1.55
N GLN A 206 21.77 -29.31 0.64
CA GLN A 206 20.35 -29.68 0.48
C GLN A 206 20.21 -31.17 0.18
N LYS A 207 20.97 -31.68 -0.80
CA LYS A 207 20.96 -33.10 -1.16
C LYS A 207 21.40 -34.01 0.00
N ALA A 208 22.35 -33.57 0.81
CA ALA A 208 22.75 -34.32 2.00
C ALA A 208 21.60 -34.42 3.03
N LEU A 209 20.85 -33.33 3.25
CA LEU A 209 19.69 -33.32 4.14
C LEU A 209 18.50 -34.11 3.60
N GLU A 210 18.31 -34.16 2.28
CA GLU A 210 17.30 -35.05 1.68
C GLU A 210 17.59 -36.52 1.97
N GLN A 211 18.87 -36.91 1.97
CA GLN A 211 19.31 -38.27 2.27
C GLN A 211 19.29 -38.56 3.77
N ASN A 212 19.60 -37.57 4.60
CA ASN A 212 19.60 -37.67 6.05
C ASN A 212 19.01 -36.41 6.71
N PRO A 213 17.68 -36.36 6.91
CA PRO A 213 17.01 -35.19 7.49
C PRO A 213 17.38 -34.87 8.94
N GLN A 214 18.09 -35.78 9.63
CA GLN A 214 18.54 -35.59 11.02
C GLN A 214 20.03 -35.23 11.11
N ASP A 215 20.69 -34.94 9.98
CA ASP A 215 22.04 -34.41 9.97
C ASP A 215 22.06 -32.91 10.33
N TYR A 216 22.03 -32.63 11.64
CA TYR A 216 22.00 -31.26 12.17
C TYR A 216 23.28 -30.47 11.89
N ASP A 217 24.42 -31.14 11.66
CA ASP A 217 25.67 -30.49 11.22
C ASP A 217 25.54 -29.95 9.79
N SER A 218 24.99 -30.76 8.87
CA SER A 218 24.70 -30.30 7.52
C SER A 218 23.61 -29.24 7.49
N ALA A 219 22.59 -29.35 8.35
CA ALA A 219 21.54 -28.33 8.49
C ALA A 219 22.10 -26.99 8.97
N TYR A 220 23.01 -27.01 9.95
CA TYR A 220 23.66 -25.80 10.44
C TYR A 220 24.51 -25.14 9.36
N LYS A 221 25.33 -25.92 8.64
CA LYS A 221 26.14 -25.43 7.52
C LYS A 221 25.26 -24.84 6.42
N LEU A 222 24.15 -25.49 6.09
CA LEU A 222 23.20 -25.00 5.10
C LEU A 222 22.56 -23.68 5.55
N ALA A 223 22.16 -23.56 6.81
CA ALA A 223 21.62 -22.31 7.34
C ALA A 223 22.62 -21.15 7.25
N VAL A 224 23.90 -21.41 7.51
CA VAL A 224 24.96 -20.41 7.33
C VAL A 224 25.09 -19.99 5.87
N GLN A 225 25.07 -20.94 4.92
CA GLN A 225 25.11 -20.64 3.48
C GLN A 225 23.86 -19.86 3.02
N TYR A 226 22.67 -20.25 3.48
CA TYR A 226 21.44 -19.51 3.23
C TYR A 226 21.51 -18.08 3.73
N SER A 227 22.03 -17.86 4.94
CA SER A 227 22.23 -16.49 5.46
C SER A 227 23.14 -15.65 4.56
N GLN A 228 24.25 -16.22 4.07
CA GLN A 228 25.17 -15.56 3.15
C GLN A 228 24.54 -15.23 1.79
N ALA A 229 23.56 -16.04 1.36
CA ALA A 229 22.81 -15.85 0.12
C ALA A 229 21.55 -14.97 0.28
N ASN A 230 21.37 -14.28 1.42
CA ASN A 230 20.15 -13.53 1.79
C ASN A 230 18.85 -14.38 1.88
N ARG A 231 18.98 -15.70 1.97
CA ARG A 231 17.88 -16.66 2.18
C ARG A 231 17.56 -16.79 3.67
N HIS A 232 17.32 -15.64 4.33
CA HIS A 232 17.26 -15.55 5.79
C HIS A 232 16.12 -16.37 6.41
N GLN A 233 14.93 -16.41 5.79
CA GLN A 233 13.81 -17.17 6.33
C GLN A 233 14.08 -18.69 6.31
N GLU A 234 14.67 -19.21 5.23
CA GLU A 234 15.09 -20.62 5.18
C GLU A 234 16.19 -20.94 6.19
N ALA A 235 17.16 -20.04 6.36
CA ALA A 235 18.20 -20.17 7.38
C ALA A 235 17.60 -20.23 8.80
N LEU A 236 16.67 -19.32 9.11
CA LEU A 236 16.02 -19.25 10.41
C LEU A 236 15.15 -20.48 10.71
N GLU A 237 14.49 -21.05 9.71
CA GLU A 237 13.72 -22.29 9.90
C GLU A 237 14.64 -23.48 10.23
N LEU A 238 15.73 -23.67 9.49
CA LEU A 238 16.72 -24.72 9.79
C LEU A 238 17.33 -24.57 11.18
N LEU A 239 17.71 -23.35 11.56
CA LEU A 239 18.27 -23.07 12.88
C LEU A 239 17.25 -23.33 13.98
N LEU A 240 15.98 -22.95 13.77
CA LEU A 240 14.93 -23.23 14.73
C LEU A 240 14.72 -24.73 14.93
N ASP A 241 14.78 -25.53 13.86
CA ASP A 241 14.67 -26.99 13.94
C ASP A 241 15.82 -27.63 14.69
N ILE A 242 17.04 -27.13 14.51
CA ILE A 242 18.21 -27.53 15.31
C ILE A 242 17.97 -27.19 16.78
N LEU A 243 17.56 -25.96 17.09
CA LEU A 243 17.35 -25.49 18.46
C LEU A 243 16.21 -26.24 19.18
N ARG A 244 15.20 -26.72 18.44
CA ARG A 244 14.14 -27.59 19.00
C ARG A 244 14.68 -28.91 19.53
N LYS A 245 15.82 -29.36 19.03
CA LYS A 245 16.44 -30.65 19.36
C LYS A 245 17.57 -30.49 20.36
N ASP A 246 18.43 -29.51 20.14
CA ASP A 246 19.54 -29.18 21.00
C ASP A 246 19.75 -27.66 21.07
N MET A 247 19.35 -27.07 22.19
CA MET A 247 19.48 -25.63 22.44
C MET A 247 20.95 -25.18 22.59
N ASN A 248 21.86 -26.12 22.88
CA ASN A 248 23.29 -25.87 23.04
C ASN A 248 24.11 -26.45 21.87
N PHE A 249 23.47 -26.73 20.72
CA PHE A 249 24.12 -27.30 19.55
C PHE A 249 25.39 -26.52 19.17
N ALA A 250 26.49 -27.26 18.95
CA ALA A 250 27.81 -26.71 18.64
C ALA A 250 28.23 -25.57 19.59
N ASP A 251 28.17 -25.83 20.90
CA ASP A 251 28.48 -24.87 21.97
C ASP A 251 27.67 -23.55 21.87
N GLY A 252 26.41 -23.67 21.41
CA GLY A 252 25.49 -22.55 21.25
C GLY A 252 25.61 -21.79 19.92
N ALA A 253 26.43 -22.26 18.97
CA ALA A 253 26.64 -21.58 17.70
C ALA A 253 25.37 -21.44 16.85
N ALA A 254 24.45 -22.41 16.90
CA ALA A 254 23.16 -22.32 16.20
C ALA A 254 22.29 -21.17 16.75
N LYS A 255 22.24 -21.03 18.08
CA LYS A 255 21.48 -19.95 18.74
C LYS A 255 22.07 -18.59 18.40
N GLN A 256 23.39 -18.48 18.43
CA GLN A 256 24.08 -17.24 18.08
C GLN A 256 23.79 -16.84 16.63
N ALA A 257 23.95 -17.76 15.68
CA ALA A 257 23.65 -17.51 14.27
C ALA A 257 22.20 -17.08 14.05
N PHE A 258 21.24 -17.71 14.74
CA PHE A 258 19.82 -17.34 14.67
C PHE A 258 19.60 -15.87 15.10
N LEU A 259 20.17 -15.49 16.25
CA LEU A 259 20.05 -14.14 16.78
C LEU A 259 20.72 -13.10 15.89
N ASP A 260 21.88 -13.44 15.30
CA ASP A 260 22.60 -12.56 14.39
C ASP A 260 21.80 -12.33 13.10
N ILE A 261 21.17 -13.37 12.53
CA ILE A 261 20.28 -13.22 11.37
C ILE A 261 19.08 -12.34 11.71
N VAL A 262 18.38 -12.64 12.81
CA VAL A 262 17.25 -11.82 13.29
C VAL A 262 17.64 -10.36 13.47
N LYS A 263 18.82 -10.10 14.04
CA LYS A 263 19.33 -8.74 14.24
C LYS A 263 19.67 -8.06 12.91
N SER A 264 20.23 -8.81 11.95
CA SER A 264 20.60 -8.29 10.62
C SER A 264 19.40 -7.85 9.78
N LEU A 265 18.24 -8.50 9.96
CA LEU A 265 16.98 -8.12 9.30
C LEU A 265 16.43 -6.78 9.79
N GLY A 266 16.87 -6.30 10.95
CA GLY A 266 16.44 -5.03 11.52
C GLY A 266 15.19 -5.12 12.41
N ALA A 267 15.00 -4.08 13.23
CA ALA A 267 13.86 -3.99 14.12
C ALA A 267 12.56 -3.72 13.33
N GLY A 268 11.50 -4.47 13.62
CA GLY A 268 10.21 -4.33 12.96
C GLY A 268 10.07 -5.13 11.66
N ASP A 269 11.10 -5.85 11.23
CA ASP A 269 10.98 -6.78 10.10
C ASP A 269 9.99 -7.91 10.44
N PRO A 270 9.03 -8.25 9.54
CA PRO A 270 8.04 -9.27 9.81
C PRO A 270 8.63 -10.67 10.03
N ILE A 271 9.68 -11.04 9.28
CA ILE A 271 10.36 -12.34 9.43
C ILE A 271 11.10 -12.33 10.77
N ALA A 272 11.86 -11.29 11.08
CA ALA A 272 12.54 -11.18 12.37
C ALA A 272 11.56 -11.30 13.55
N THR A 273 10.43 -10.59 13.49
CA THR A 273 9.40 -10.62 14.53
C THR A 273 8.76 -12.00 14.68
N GLN A 274 8.45 -12.66 13.55
CA GLN A 274 7.88 -14.01 13.55
C GLN A 274 8.83 -15.02 14.21
N TYR A 275 10.10 -15.00 13.83
CA TYR A 275 11.10 -15.95 14.31
C TYR A 275 11.53 -15.66 15.75
N GLN A 276 11.58 -14.39 16.18
CA GLN A 276 11.75 -14.03 17.60
C GLN A 276 10.65 -14.64 18.47
N ARG A 277 9.38 -14.53 18.04
CA ARG A 277 8.25 -15.14 18.76
C ARG A 277 8.39 -16.66 18.82
N LYS A 278 8.70 -17.31 17.69
CA LYS A 278 8.94 -18.77 17.63
C LYS A 278 10.04 -19.21 18.60
N LEU A 279 11.15 -18.48 18.67
CA LEU A 279 12.24 -18.77 19.61
C LEU A 279 11.81 -18.60 21.07
N MET A 280 11.07 -17.53 21.39
CA MET A 280 10.57 -17.32 22.76
C MET A 280 9.66 -18.48 23.20
N THR A 281 8.74 -18.93 22.35
CA THR A 281 7.87 -20.09 22.64
C THR A 281 8.65 -21.39 22.82
N LEU A 282 9.88 -21.48 22.33
CA LEU A 282 10.73 -22.65 22.53
C LEU A 282 11.50 -22.60 23.86
N LEU A 283 11.72 -21.40 24.41
CA LEU A 283 12.48 -21.18 25.64
C LEU A 283 11.62 -21.21 26.92
N PHE A 284 10.30 -21.07 26.79
CA PHE A 284 9.33 -20.98 27.87
C PHE A 284 8.19 -21.97 27.67
#